data_AF-A0A9X2BHN0-F1
#
_entry.id   AF-A0A9X2BHN0-F1
#
_cell.length_a   1.000
_cell.length_b   1.000
_cell.length_c   1.000
_cell.angle_alpha   90.00
_cell.angle_beta   90.00
_cell.angle_gamma   90.00
#
_symmetry.space_group_name_H-M   'P 1'
#
loop_
_entity.id
_entity.type
_entity.pdbx_description
1 polymer ?
#
loop_
_entity_poly.entity_id
_entity_poly.type
_entity_poly.pdbx_seq_one_letter_code
_entity_poly.pdbx_strand_id
1 'polypeptide(L)'
;MLDASITPLDLQRESEVLEINQVKTAEQFDELVQKVKKNTFYSMVVFLSANQSLPVEWMLNQFTETPYVVFIGIKGNKLLPIYNYLETVGLMSTVKSSNQKYDSLLPSIINYLHENIENSSFNLLTVSEKFNISSSYLSKIFKKYYGIGIKQYLIKQRINKAKLMLQNGFSVTYTCKKVGYGDLTHFSKTFKKMEGISPLNYKKRVYVDRKDSKR
;
A
#
# COMPACT_ATOMS: atom_id res chain seq x y z
N MET A 1 15.24 21.54 21.79
CA MET A 1 15.39 20.86 23.09
C MET A 1 14.00 20.44 23.52
N LEU A 2 13.73 19.13 23.59
CA LEU A 2 12.46 18.58 24.08
C LEU A 2 12.55 18.47 25.62
N ASP A 3 11.46 18.84 26.28
CA ASP A 3 11.30 18.88 27.73
C ASP A 3 11.46 17.48 28.36
N ALA A 4 12.25 17.40 29.43
CA ALA A 4 12.70 16.17 30.10
C ALA A 4 11.69 15.64 31.15
N SER A 5 10.41 15.94 30.96
CA SER A 5 9.35 15.67 31.94
C SER A 5 8.51 14.42 31.63
N ILE A 6 8.74 13.73 30.50
CA ILE A 6 8.05 12.48 30.16
C ILE A 6 8.95 11.30 30.53
N THR A 7 8.57 10.53 31.54
CA THR A 7 9.37 9.36 31.94
C THR A 7 9.06 8.16 31.04
N PRO A 8 10.03 7.27 30.76
CA PRO A 8 9.80 6.03 30.01
C PRO A 8 8.75 5.11 30.63
N LEU A 9 8.40 5.32 31.91
CA LEU A 9 7.37 4.56 32.63
C LEU A 9 5.94 5.08 32.32
N ASP A 10 5.80 6.36 32.00
CA ASP A 10 4.52 6.96 31.55
C ASP A 10 4.11 6.41 30.17
N LEU A 11 5.09 6.09 29.34
CA LEU A 11 4.92 5.50 28.00
C LEU A 11 4.59 3.99 28.02
N GLN A 12 4.66 3.30 29.17
CA GLN A 12 4.43 1.85 29.27
C GLN A 12 3.00 1.45 29.63
N ARG A 13 2.15 2.39 30.07
CA ARG A 13 0.81 2.06 30.61
C ARG A 13 -0.33 2.07 29.59
N GLU A 14 -0.14 2.62 28.40
CA GLU A 14 -1.22 2.74 27.43
C GLU A 14 -0.84 2.00 26.15
N SER A 15 -1.27 0.73 26.05
CA SER A 15 -1.25 0.00 24.78
C SER A 15 -2.31 0.61 23.86
N GLU A 16 -1.94 1.68 23.16
CA GLU A 16 -2.83 2.38 22.23
C GLU A 16 -3.23 1.45 21.08
N VAL A 17 -4.52 1.15 20.98
CA VAL A 17 -5.06 0.32 19.91
C VAL A 17 -5.34 1.19 18.69
N LEU A 18 -4.63 0.94 17.58
CA LEU A 18 -4.96 1.55 16.30
C LEU A 18 -6.38 1.11 15.87
N GLU A 19 -7.30 2.06 15.83
CA GLU A 19 -8.67 1.84 15.39
C GLU A 19 -8.90 2.43 14.00
N ILE A 20 -9.28 1.58 13.02
CA ILE A 20 -9.49 2.00 11.63
C ILE A 20 -10.99 2.12 11.36
N ASN A 21 -11.44 3.33 11.04
CA ASN A 21 -12.83 3.63 10.69
C ASN A 21 -12.97 4.04 9.21
N GLN A 22 -13.93 3.46 8.51
CA GLN A 22 -14.30 3.93 7.17
C GLN A 22 -15.43 4.95 7.28
N VAL A 23 -15.14 6.21 6.96
CA VAL A 23 -16.11 7.31 6.97
C VAL A 23 -16.42 7.72 5.52
N LYS A 24 -17.70 7.67 5.15
CA LYS A 24 -18.19 8.02 3.80
C LYS A 24 -19.29 9.08 3.81
N THR A 25 -20.02 9.21 4.92
CA THR A 25 -21.11 10.18 5.08
C THR A 25 -20.83 11.15 6.23
N ALA A 26 -21.55 12.27 6.28
CA ALA A 26 -21.48 13.23 7.39
C ALA A 26 -21.94 12.58 8.72
N GLU A 27 -22.98 11.76 8.69
CA GLU A 27 -23.48 11.04 9.88
C GLU A 27 -22.40 10.13 10.49
N GLN A 28 -21.67 9.38 9.66
CA GLN A 28 -20.56 8.54 10.11
C GLN A 28 -19.39 9.36 10.69
N PHE A 29 -19.18 10.56 10.16
CA PHE A 29 -18.18 11.48 10.68
C PHE A 29 -18.59 12.00 12.05
N ASP A 30 -19.85 12.39 12.23
CA ASP A 30 -20.37 12.86 13.52
C ASP A 30 -20.35 11.75 14.58
N GLU A 31 -20.68 10.51 14.22
CA GLU A 31 -20.53 9.35 15.10
C GLU A 31 -19.07 9.15 15.56
N LEU A 32 -18.11 9.28 14.63
CA LEU A 32 -16.69 9.20 14.95
C LEU A 32 -16.27 10.32 15.89
N VAL A 33 -16.71 11.56 15.64
CA VAL A 33 -16.43 12.70 16.52
C VAL A 33 -16.97 12.45 17.93
N GLN A 34 -18.21 11.98 18.05
CA GLN A 34 -18.80 11.66 19.36
C GLN A 34 -18.04 10.53 20.07
N LYS A 35 -17.59 9.54 19.31
CA LYS A 35 -16.78 8.45 19.85
C LYS A 35 -15.43 8.93 20.37
N VAL A 36 -14.74 9.79 19.63
CA VAL A 36 -13.44 10.35 20.05
C VAL A 36 -13.61 11.25 21.26
N LYS A 37 -14.64 12.11 21.28
CA LYS A 37 -14.93 12.98 22.44
C LYS A 37 -15.23 12.20 23.71
N LYS A 38 -15.92 11.05 23.60
CA LYS A 38 -16.24 10.19 24.75
C LYS A 38 -15.06 9.36 25.22
N ASN A 39 -13.97 9.30 24.47
CA ASN A 39 -12.87 8.39 24.71
C ASN A 39 -11.54 9.15 24.74
N THR A 40 -11.06 9.43 25.96
CA THR A 40 -9.80 10.15 26.20
C THR A 40 -8.55 9.33 25.88
N PHE A 41 -8.68 8.06 25.49
CA PHE A 41 -7.55 7.20 25.14
C PHE A 41 -7.01 7.46 23.72
N TYR A 42 -7.65 8.30 22.91
CA TYR A 42 -7.10 8.69 21.61
C TYR A 42 -6.14 9.86 21.78
N SER A 43 -4.84 9.60 21.66
CA SER A 43 -3.80 10.63 21.67
C SER A 43 -3.76 11.45 20.37
N MET A 44 -4.18 10.89 19.23
CA MET A 44 -4.25 11.57 17.94
C MET A 44 -5.25 10.90 16.98
N VAL A 45 -5.90 11.69 16.12
CA VAL A 45 -6.72 11.18 15.01
C VAL A 45 -6.04 11.40 13.65
N VAL A 46 -5.90 10.34 12.86
CA VAL A 46 -5.31 10.41 11.51
C VAL A 46 -6.40 10.21 10.46
N PHE A 47 -6.65 11.22 9.63
CA PHE A 47 -7.56 11.14 8.50
C PHE A 47 -6.82 10.85 7.20
N LEU A 48 -7.22 9.80 6.49
CA LEU A 48 -6.67 9.45 5.17
C LEU A 48 -7.79 9.52 4.12
N SER A 49 -7.64 10.42 3.14
CA SER A 49 -8.62 10.61 2.07
C SER A 49 -7.98 10.48 0.70
N ALA A 50 -8.69 9.80 -0.22
CA ALA A 50 -8.33 9.75 -1.63
C ALA A 50 -8.74 11.01 -2.41
N ASN A 51 -9.62 11.83 -1.83
CA ASN A 51 -10.09 13.09 -2.39
C ASN A 51 -9.07 14.21 -2.12
N GLN A 52 -9.01 15.21 -2.99
CA GLN A 52 -8.11 16.36 -2.83
C GLN A 52 -8.62 17.39 -1.82
N SER A 53 -9.82 17.17 -1.27
CA SER A 53 -10.40 17.96 -0.19
C SER A 53 -11.24 17.04 0.68
N LEU A 54 -11.49 17.48 1.91
CA LEU A 54 -12.54 16.91 2.74
C LEU A 54 -13.86 17.62 2.46
N PRO A 55 -15.01 16.94 2.63
CA PRO A 55 -16.31 17.60 2.62
C PRO A 55 -16.34 18.75 3.63
N VAL A 56 -16.97 19.88 3.25
CA VAL A 56 -17.09 21.06 4.12
C VAL A 56 -17.91 20.76 5.39
N GLU A 57 -18.85 19.82 5.27
CA GLU A 57 -19.66 19.29 6.37
C GLU A 57 -18.81 18.62 7.46
N TRP A 58 -17.60 18.14 7.13
CA TRP A 58 -16.70 17.47 8.08
C TRP A 58 -15.92 18.52 8.86
N MET A 59 -16.61 19.15 9.80
CA MET A 59 -16.08 20.23 10.63
C MET A 59 -15.01 19.69 11.59
N LEU A 60 -13.74 19.69 11.17
CA LEU A 60 -12.62 19.16 11.96
C LEU A 60 -12.35 19.97 13.25
N ASN A 61 -12.80 21.22 13.31
CA ASN A 61 -12.74 22.03 14.54
C ASN A 61 -13.57 21.45 15.69
N GLN A 62 -14.37 20.40 15.43
CA GLN A 62 -15.04 19.64 16.47
C GLN A 62 -14.06 18.83 17.36
N PHE A 63 -12.84 18.56 16.90
CA PHE A 63 -11.78 17.96 17.71
C PHE A 63 -11.04 19.04 18.50
N THR A 64 -11.59 19.44 19.64
CA THR A 64 -11.07 20.53 20.47
C THR A 64 -9.90 20.12 21.35
N GLU A 65 -9.86 18.86 21.76
CA GLU A 65 -8.91 18.34 22.78
C GLU A 65 -8.02 17.22 22.25
N THR A 66 -8.31 16.69 21.06
CA THR A 66 -7.53 15.61 20.43
C THR A 66 -6.85 16.16 19.19
N PRO A 67 -5.51 16.13 19.10
CA PRO A 67 -4.81 16.57 17.91
C PRO A 67 -5.17 15.66 16.73
N TYR A 68 -5.23 16.23 15.54
CA TYR A 68 -5.51 15.47 14.33
C TYR A 68 -4.61 15.88 13.18
N VAL A 69 -4.37 14.94 12.26
CA VAL A 69 -3.66 15.17 11.00
C VAL A 69 -4.50 14.64 9.84
N VAL A 70 -4.49 15.38 8.74
CA VAL A 70 -5.24 15.04 7.54
C VAL A 70 -4.30 14.85 6.37
N PHE A 71 -4.37 13.69 5.74
CA PHE A 71 -3.73 13.41 4.47
C PHE A 71 -4.80 13.26 3.39
N ILE A 72 -4.76 14.15 2.40
CA ILE A 72 -5.67 14.17 1.25
C ILE A 72 -4.95 13.72 -0.03
N GLY A 73 -5.72 13.32 -1.04
CA GLY A 73 -5.22 12.92 -2.35
C GLY A 73 -4.41 11.62 -2.34
N ILE A 74 -4.54 10.79 -1.29
CA ILE A 74 -3.80 9.53 -1.19
C ILE A 74 -4.42 8.50 -2.12
N LYS A 75 -3.67 8.10 -3.15
CA LYS A 75 -4.09 7.07 -4.10
C LYS A 75 -3.02 5.99 -4.22
N GLY A 76 -3.47 4.74 -4.41
CA GLY A 76 -2.60 3.61 -4.74
C GLY A 76 -1.54 3.32 -3.68
N ASN A 77 -0.29 3.18 -4.10
CA ASN A 77 0.85 2.79 -3.26
C ASN A 77 1.39 3.90 -2.32
N LYS A 78 0.77 5.10 -2.32
CA LYS A 78 1.18 6.23 -1.47
C LYS A 78 0.78 6.10 0.00
N LEU A 79 0.01 5.08 0.37
CA LEU A 79 -0.30 4.76 1.76
C LEU A 79 0.92 4.25 2.53
N LEU A 80 1.81 3.51 1.87
CA LEU A 80 2.94 2.85 2.53
C LEU A 80 3.94 3.86 3.14
N PRO A 81 4.34 4.95 2.46
CA PRO A 81 5.16 5.99 3.09
C PRO A 81 4.51 6.64 4.31
N ILE A 82 3.18 6.80 4.30
CA ILE A 82 2.44 7.41 5.42
C ILE A 82 2.43 6.45 6.61
N TYR A 83 2.16 5.18 6.37
CA TYR A 83 2.26 4.14 7.40
C TYR A 83 3.66 4.09 8.00
N ASN A 84 4.71 4.04 7.17
CA ASN A 84 6.10 4.01 7.64
C ASN A 84 6.46 5.26 8.44
N TYR A 85 5.97 6.44 8.04
CA TYR A 85 6.17 7.67 8.79
C TYR A 85 5.52 7.57 10.18
N LEU A 86 4.25 7.17 10.24
CA LEU A 86 3.50 7.04 11.50
C LEU A 86 4.12 6.00 12.44
N GLU A 87 4.64 4.91 11.89
CA GLU A 87 5.42 3.91 12.64
C GLU A 87 6.75 4.50 13.14
N THR A 88 7.48 5.23 12.29
CA THR A 88 8.78 5.85 12.65
C THR A 88 8.64 6.88 13.77
N VAL A 89 7.53 7.64 13.78
CA VAL A 89 7.28 8.65 14.82
C VAL A 89 6.60 8.07 16.07
N GLY A 90 6.44 6.73 16.14
CA GLY A 90 5.88 6.05 17.32
C GLY A 90 4.38 6.24 17.51
N LEU A 91 3.67 6.83 16.54
CA LEU A 91 2.21 7.04 16.58
C LEU A 91 1.41 5.76 16.34
N MET A 92 2.08 4.68 15.96
CA MET A 92 1.50 3.35 15.84
C MET A 92 2.18 2.42 16.84
N SER A 93 1.84 2.53 18.12
CA SER A 93 2.22 1.49 19.07
C SER A 93 1.45 0.21 18.69
N THR A 94 2.18 -0.86 18.38
CA THR A 94 1.57 -2.06 17.81
C THR A 94 0.69 -2.77 18.85
N VAL A 95 -0.60 -2.87 18.53
CA VAL A 95 -1.55 -3.78 19.19
C VAL A 95 -0.89 -5.15 19.38
N LYS A 96 -0.69 -5.55 20.65
CA LYS A 96 -0.36 -6.92 21.04
C LYS A 96 -1.56 -7.84 20.78
N SER A 97 -1.84 -8.12 19.51
CA SER A 97 -2.65 -9.26 19.09
C SER A 97 -1.74 -10.47 18.91
N SER A 98 -2.20 -11.64 19.36
CA SER A 98 -1.47 -12.92 19.45
C SER A 98 -0.87 -13.50 18.14
N ASN A 99 -0.88 -12.74 17.03
CA ASN A 99 -0.23 -13.06 15.75
C ASN A 99 1.00 -12.17 15.43
N GLN A 100 1.47 -11.39 16.40
CA GLN A 100 2.44 -10.29 16.32
C GLN A 100 3.77 -10.59 15.58
N LYS A 101 4.22 -11.84 15.53
CA LYS A 101 5.53 -12.18 14.94
C LYS A 101 5.56 -12.02 13.41
N TYR A 102 4.42 -12.11 12.73
CA TYR A 102 4.39 -12.23 11.26
C TYR A 102 3.72 -11.04 10.54
N ASP A 103 2.95 -10.20 11.23
CA ASP A 103 2.49 -8.91 10.69
C ASP A 103 3.68 -7.94 10.50
N SER A 104 4.66 -7.97 11.41
CA SER A 104 5.93 -7.24 11.28
C SER A 104 6.83 -7.74 10.15
N LEU A 105 6.56 -8.94 9.59
CA LEU A 105 7.29 -9.44 8.42
C LEU A 105 6.72 -8.91 7.11
N LEU A 106 5.50 -8.36 7.10
CA LEU A 106 4.86 -7.94 5.86
C LEU A 106 5.70 -6.90 5.07
N PRO A 107 6.29 -5.87 5.69
CA PRO A 107 7.20 -4.95 4.98
C PRO A 107 8.39 -5.68 4.34
N SER A 108 9.01 -6.60 5.08
CA SER A 108 10.14 -7.41 4.60
C SER A 108 9.74 -8.36 3.47
N ILE A 109 8.56 -8.98 3.56
CA ILE A 109 7.98 -9.81 2.50
C ILE A 109 7.78 -8.97 1.25
N ILE A 110 7.23 -7.77 1.37
CA ILE A 110 7.02 -6.86 0.24
C ILE A 110 8.35 -6.48 -0.38
N ASN A 111 9.34 -6.05 0.40
CA ASN A 111 10.64 -5.72 -0.13
C ASN A 111 11.25 -6.90 -0.91
N TYR A 112 11.15 -8.11 -0.35
CA TYR A 112 11.58 -9.33 -1.02
C TYR A 112 10.81 -9.62 -2.32
N LEU A 113 9.49 -9.35 -2.37
CA LEU A 113 8.73 -9.46 -3.62
C LEU A 113 9.25 -8.49 -4.68
N HIS A 114 9.58 -7.25 -4.30
CA HIS A 114 10.04 -6.20 -5.22
C HIS A 114 11.42 -6.51 -5.79
N GLU A 115 12.36 -6.95 -4.94
CA GLU A 115 13.70 -7.38 -5.34
C GLU A 115 13.67 -8.56 -6.32
N ASN A 116 12.64 -9.40 -6.23
CA ASN A 116 12.50 -10.61 -7.06
C ASN A 116 11.47 -10.48 -8.20
N ILE A 117 11.03 -9.26 -8.56
CA ILE A 117 10.07 -9.05 -9.65
C ILE A 117 10.55 -9.67 -10.98
N GLU A 118 11.86 -9.59 -11.26
CA GLU A 118 12.46 -10.12 -12.49
C GLU A 118 12.66 -11.64 -12.48
N ASN A 119 12.48 -12.32 -11.35
CA ASN A 119 12.71 -13.76 -11.23
C ASN A 119 11.47 -14.54 -11.71
N SER A 120 11.56 -15.23 -12.84
CA SER A 120 10.44 -15.97 -13.44
C SER A 120 9.92 -17.13 -12.61
N SER A 121 10.74 -17.70 -11.72
CA SER A 121 10.38 -18.82 -10.85
C SER A 121 9.75 -18.39 -9.53
N PHE A 122 9.71 -17.09 -9.27
CA PHE A 122 9.27 -16.53 -8.00
C PHE A 122 7.77 -16.72 -7.75
N ASN A 123 7.43 -17.31 -6.61
CA ASN A 123 6.07 -17.71 -6.28
C ASN A 123 5.81 -17.73 -4.75
N LEU A 124 4.57 -18.01 -4.36
CA LEU A 124 4.14 -18.04 -2.96
C LEU A 124 5.00 -18.96 -2.07
N LEU A 125 5.40 -20.14 -2.58
CA LEU A 125 6.23 -21.10 -1.84
C LEU A 125 7.60 -20.50 -1.53
N THR A 126 8.24 -19.88 -2.51
CA THR A 126 9.56 -19.26 -2.32
C THR A 126 9.56 -18.15 -1.25
N VAL A 127 8.44 -17.43 -1.11
CA VAL A 127 8.26 -16.42 -0.05
C VAL A 127 7.98 -17.10 1.29
N SER A 128 7.15 -18.14 1.27
CA SER A 128 6.80 -18.92 2.47
C SER A 128 8.05 -19.51 3.12
N GLU A 129 8.91 -20.15 2.32
CA GLU A 129 10.18 -20.74 2.75
C GLU A 129 11.16 -19.70 3.27
N LYS A 130 11.33 -18.58 2.55
CA LYS A 130 12.24 -17.49 2.93
C LYS A 130 11.92 -16.91 4.31
N PHE A 131 10.64 -16.76 4.62
CA PHE A 131 10.18 -16.15 5.87
C PHE A 131 9.75 -17.17 6.92
N ASN A 132 9.92 -18.47 6.65
CA ASN A 132 9.52 -19.58 7.50
C ASN A 132 8.04 -19.47 7.97
N ILE A 133 7.15 -19.18 7.02
CA ILE A 133 5.70 -19.05 7.23
C ILE A 133 4.95 -20.01 6.32
N SER A 134 3.80 -20.52 6.78
CA SER A 134 2.99 -21.38 5.92
C SER A 134 2.38 -20.57 4.76
N SER A 135 2.31 -21.18 3.57
CA SER A 135 1.73 -20.54 2.38
C SER A 135 0.25 -20.19 2.54
N SER A 136 -0.48 -20.97 3.33
CA SER A 136 -1.88 -20.70 3.68
C SER A 136 -1.99 -19.42 4.50
N TYR A 137 -1.16 -19.28 5.54
CA TYR A 137 -1.12 -18.08 6.36
C TYR A 137 -0.67 -16.86 5.54
N LEU A 138 0.43 -16.97 4.79
CA LEU A 138 0.92 -15.92 3.90
C LEU A 138 -0.15 -15.44 2.92
N SER A 139 -0.89 -16.38 2.30
CA SER A 139 -2.01 -16.01 1.42
C SER A 139 -3.12 -15.25 2.15
N LYS A 140 -3.47 -15.68 3.36
CA LYS A 140 -4.51 -15.06 4.19
C LYS A 140 -4.10 -13.65 4.59
N ILE A 141 -2.90 -13.46 5.15
CA ILE A 141 -2.44 -12.13 5.56
C ILE A 141 -2.25 -11.22 4.35
N PHE A 142 -1.62 -11.69 3.28
CA PHE A 142 -1.37 -10.87 2.11
C PHE A 142 -2.67 -10.40 1.46
N LYS A 143 -3.67 -11.29 1.35
CA LYS A 143 -5.00 -10.93 0.85
C LYS A 143 -5.75 -9.99 1.80
N LYS A 144 -5.61 -10.16 3.12
CA LYS A 144 -6.19 -9.24 4.12
C LYS A 144 -5.68 -7.81 3.93
N TYR A 145 -4.38 -7.63 3.72
CA TYR A 145 -3.78 -6.29 3.58
C TYR A 145 -3.91 -5.70 2.16
N TYR A 146 -3.77 -6.51 1.10
CA TYR A 146 -3.71 -6.02 -0.28
C TYR A 146 -4.97 -6.28 -1.10
N GLY A 147 -5.96 -7.00 -0.56
CA GLY A 147 -7.21 -7.39 -1.24
C GLY A 147 -7.03 -8.45 -2.34
N ILE A 148 -5.79 -8.72 -2.76
CA ILE A 148 -5.42 -9.66 -3.82
C ILE A 148 -4.33 -10.62 -3.36
N GLY A 149 -4.18 -11.77 -4.03
CA GLY A 149 -3.12 -12.73 -3.72
C GLY A 149 -1.75 -12.34 -4.30
N ILE A 150 -0.67 -12.91 -3.75
CA ILE A 150 0.73 -12.63 -4.18
C ILE A 150 0.94 -12.82 -5.68
N LYS A 151 0.40 -13.90 -6.26
CA LYS A 151 0.51 -14.15 -7.72
C LYS A 151 -0.09 -13.02 -8.55
N GLN A 152 -1.28 -12.55 -8.18
CA GLN A 152 -1.93 -11.44 -8.89
C GLN A 152 -1.19 -10.12 -8.67
N TYR A 153 -0.69 -9.89 -7.46
CA TYR A 153 0.16 -8.75 -7.15
C TYR A 153 1.42 -8.72 -8.03
N LEU A 154 2.16 -9.83 -8.12
CA LEU A 154 3.34 -9.95 -8.97
C LEU A 154 3.02 -9.69 -10.44
N ILE A 155 1.92 -10.26 -10.96
CA ILE A 155 1.48 -9.99 -12.34
C ILE A 155 1.26 -8.49 -12.54
N LYS A 156 0.54 -7.82 -11.64
CA LYS A 156 0.27 -6.38 -11.73
C LYS A 156 1.57 -5.57 -11.73
N GLN A 157 2.51 -5.89 -10.84
CA GLN A 157 3.80 -5.20 -10.77
C GLN A 157 4.65 -5.41 -12.03
N ARG A 158 4.71 -6.64 -12.55
CA ARG A 158 5.44 -6.95 -13.79
C ARG A 158 4.85 -6.24 -15.00
N ILE A 159 3.53 -6.19 -15.13
CA ILE A 159 2.87 -5.48 -16.24
C ILE A 159 3.07 -3.96 -16.12
N ASN A 160 2.98 -3.39 -14.92
CA ASN A 160 3.28 -1.98 -14.71
C ASN A 160 4.72 -1.62 -15.12
N LYS A 161 5.70 -2.43 -14.72
CA LYS A 161 7.10 -2.27 -15.17
C LYS A 161 7.22 -2.42 -16.69
N ALA A 162 6.52 -3.39 -17.28
CA ALA A 162 6.55 -3.61 -18.72
C ALA A 162 6.03 -2.40 -19.50
N LYS A 163 4.95 -1.77 -19.03
CA LYS A 163 4.41 -0.54 -19.65
C LYS A 163 5.45 0.57 -19.68
N LEU A 164 6.11 0.83 -18.54
CA LEU A 164 7.16 1.85 -18.44
C LEU A 164 8.32 1.54 -19.41
N MET A 165 8.75 0.29 -19.50
CA MET A 165 9.81 -0.10 -20.42
C MET A 165 9.40 0.05 -21.89
N LEU A 166 8.18 -0.38 -22.25
CA LEU A 166 7.68 -0.22 -23.62
C LEU A 166 7.53 1.26 -24.00
N GLN A 167 7.09 2.10 -23.05
CA GLN A 167 7.04 3.55 -23.21
C GLN A 167 8.44 4.13 -23.42
N ASN A 168 9.46 3.60 -22.75
CA ASN A 168 10.85 4.03 -22.93
C ASN A 168 11.53 3.43 -24.17
N GLY A 169 10.78 2.74 -25.03
CA GLY A 169 11.24 2.30 -26.34
C GLY A 169 11.91 0.93 -26.38
N PHE A 170 11.99 0.23 -25.25
CA PHE A 170 12.53 -1.13 -25.20
C PHE A 170 11.72 -2.09 -26.09
N SER A 171 12.37 -3.13 -26.63
CA SER A 171 11.68 -4.14 -27.44
C SER A 171 10.76 -5.01 -26.57
N VAL A 172 9.73 -5.59 -27.19
CA VAL A 172 8.77 -6.47 -26.47
C VAL A 172 9.52 -7.68 -25.90
N THR A 173 10.44 -8.27 -26.68
CA THR A 173 11.25 -9.41 -26.27
C THR A 173 12.17 -9.09 -25.09
N TYR A 174 12.84 -7.93 -25.13
CA TYR A 174 13.70 -7.49 -24.02
C TYR A 174 12.88 -7.23 -22.75
N THR A 175 11.75 -6.53 -22.89
CA THR A 175 10.83 -6.22 -21.80
C THR A 175 10.31 -7.50 -21.14
N CYS A 176 9.91 -8.50 -21.93
CA CYS A 176 9.45 -9.80 -21.43
C CYS A 176 10.44 -10.42 -20.44
N LYS A 177 11.72 -10.50 -20.84
CA LYS A 177 12.78 -11.07 -19.99
C LYS A 177 13.01 -10.22 -18.73
N LYS A 178 13.06 -8.90 -18.88
CA LYS A 178 13.35 -7.95 -17.78
C LYS A 178 12.22 -7.76 -16.78
N VAL A 179 11.01 -8.18 -17.11
CA VAL A 179 9.89 -8.17 -16.17
C VAL A 179 9.57 -9.56 -15.63
N GLY A 180 10.50 -10.52 -15.78
CA GLY A 180 10.41 -11.84 -15.15
C GLY A 180 9.45 -12.81 -15.82
N TYR A 181 9.27 -12.70 -17.14
CA TYR A 181 8.62 -13.74 -17.93
C TYR A 181 9.66 -14.51 -18.74
N GLY A 182 9.67 -15.84 -18.57
CA GLY A 182 10.52 -16.75 -19.35
C GLY A 182 9.99 -17.02 -20.76
N ASP A 183 8.68 -16.82 -20.99
CA ASP A 183 8.02 -17.07 -22.26
C ASP A 183 7.28 -15.83 -22.78
N LEU A 184 7.58 -15.46 -24.04
CA LEU A 184 7.02 -14.29 -24.72
C LEU A 184 5.53 -14.46 -25.00
N THR A 185 5.07 -15.68 -25.26
CA THR A 185 3.65 -15.97 -25.54
C THR A 185 2.81 -15.75 -24.29
N HIS A 186 3.27 -16.26 -23.15
CA HIS A 186 2.63 -16.10 -21.85
C HIS A 186 2.62 -14.64 -21.41
N PHE A 187 3.74 -13.93 -21.56
CA PHE A 187 3.83 -12.49 -21.33
C PHE A 187 2.79 -11.73 -22.16
N SER A 188 2.75 -11.97 -23.47
CA SER A 188 1.87 -11.24 -24.39
C SER A 188 0.39 -11.48 -24.10
N LYS A 189 0.01 -12.73 -23.79
CA LYS A 189 -1.36 -13.08 -23.35
C LYS A 189 -1.72 -12.38 -22.05
N THR A 190 -0.82 -12.39 -21.07
CA THR A 190 -1.05 -11.77 -19.76
C THR A 190 -1.14 -10.25 -19.87
N PHE A 191 -0.24 -9.62 -20.63
CA PHE A 191 -0.28 -8.19 -20.90
C PHE A 191 -1.59 -7.79 -21.58
N LYS A 192 -2.00 -8.50 -22.64
CA LYS A 192 -3.28 -8.24 -23.32
C LYS A 192 -4.49 -8.40 -22.40
N LYS A 193 -4.48 -9.40 -21.52
CA LYS A 193 -5.55 -9.59 -20.54
C LYS A 193 -5.66 -8.41 -19.56
N MET A 194 -4.52 -7.83 -19.15
CA MET A 194 -4.47 -6.74 -18.17
C MET A 194 -4.75 -5.37 -18.79
N GLU A 195 -4.28 -5.12 -20.01
CA GLU A 195 -4.31 -3.79 -20.66
C GLU A 195 -5.29 -3.70 -21.84
N GLY A 196 -5.95 -4.80 -22.20
CA GLY A 196 -6.87 -4.89 -23.34
C GLY A 196 -6.20 -4.98 -24.72
N ILE A 197 -4.93 -4.61 -24.84
CA ILE A 197 -4.17 -4.62 -26.11
C ILE A 197 -2.83 -5.36 -25.97
N SER A 198 -2.30 -5.86 -27.10
CA SER A 198 -1.00 -6.55 -27.11
C SER A 198 0.14 -5.59 -26.73
N PRO A 199 1.25 -6.09 -26.17
CA PRO A 199 2.39 -5.23 -25.82
C PRO A 199 3.00 -4.53 -27.03
N LEU A 200 2.95 -5.14 -28.22
CA LEU A 200 3.39 -4.52 -29.47
C LEU A 200 2.48 -3.32 -29.84
N ASN A 201 1.16 -3.50 -29.75
CA ASN A 201 0.21 -2.43 -30.04
C ASN A 201 0.28 -1.32 -28.99
N TYR A 202 0.48 -1.69 -27.72
CA TYR A 202 0.72 -0.74 -26.64
C TYR A 202 1.94 0.14 -26.92
N LYS A 203 3.07 -0.48 -27.30
CA LYS A 203 4.28 0.25 -27.71
C LYS A 203 3.98 1.21 -28.87
N LYS A 204 3.36 0.72 -29.95
CA LYS A 204 3.02 1.55 -31.12
C LYS A 204 2.18 2.78 -30.73
N ARG A 205 1.15 2.60 -29.90
CA ARG A 205 0.27 3.69 -29.44
C ARG A 205 1.06 4.80 -28.74
N VAL A 206 1.91 4.44 -27.79
CA VAL A 206 2.74 5.41 -27.06
C VAL A 206 3.67 6.19 -28.00
N TYR A 207 4.20 5.54 -29.03
CA TYR A 207 5.07 6.21 -30.01
C TYR A 207 4.30 7.21 -30.89
N VAL A 208 3.05 6.93 -31.23
CA VAL A 208 2.19 7.85 -31.99
C VAL A 208 1.88 9.09 -31.13
N ASP A 209 1.39 8.89 -29.91
CA ASP A 209 1.03 9.98 -29.00
C ASP A 209 2.21 10.95 -28.74
N ARG A 210 3.45 10.42 -28.63
CA ARG A 210 4.66 11.25 -28.44
C ARG A 210 5.08 12.06 -29.66
N LYS A 211 4.75 11.62 -30.89
CA LYS A 211 5.04 12.37 -32.11
C LYS A 211 4.05 13.52 -32.29
N ASP A 212 2.78 13.30 -31.95
CA ASP A 212 1.73 14.32 -32.05
C ASP A 212 1.87 15.40 -30.96
N SER A 213 2.43 15.07 -29.79
CA SER A 213 2.71 16.04 -28.70
C SER A 213 3.92 16.96 -28.95
N LYS A 214 4.69 16.71 -30.01
CA LYS A 214 5.89 17.50 -30.39
C LYS A 214 5.68 18.33 -31.67
N ARG A 215 4.45 18.38 -32.18
CA ARG A 215 4.00 19.27 -33.25
C ARG A 215 3.15 20.38 -32.65
#